data_AF-A0A938EFZ2-F1
#
_entry.id   AF-A0A938EFZ2-F1
#
_cell.length_a   1.000
_cell.length_b   1.000
_cell.length_c   1.000
_cell.angle_alpha   90.00
_cell.angle_beta   90.00
_cell.angle_gamma   90.00
#
_symmetry.space_group_name_H-M   'P 1'
#
loop_
_entity.id
_entity.type
_entity.pdbx_description
1 polymer ?
#
loop_
_entity_poly.entity_id
_entity_poly.type
_entity_poly.pdbx_seq_one_letter_code
_entity_poly.pdbx_strand_id
1 'polypeptide(L)' 'MAMNLRLTHEEQRLLDALAAESGLSKAEVMRRALVEKAVRDGQRVQVEESLDWALHRYDDLLRRLGSA' A
#
# COMPACT_ATOMS: atom_id res chain seq x y z
N MET A 1 -0.91 -18.73 16.32
CA MET A 1 0.38 -18.13 15.92
C MET A 1 0.50 -16.78 16.59
N ALA A 2 1.67 -16.47 17.17
CA ALA A 2 1.94 -15.19 17.81
C ALA A 2 3.06 -14.49 17.02
N MET A 3 2.89 -13.20 16.75
CA MET A 3 3.89 -12.34 16.12
C MET A 3 4.34 -11.32 17.16
N ASN A 4 5.64 -11.29 17.46
CA ASN A 4 6.23 -10.35 18.41
C ASN A 4 6.89 -9.22 17.62
N LEU A 5 6.32 -8.01 17.70
CA LEU A 5 6.87 -6.81 17.07
C LEU A 5 7.66 -6.01 18.10
N ARG A 6 8.82 -5.49 17.69
CA ARG A 6 9.53 -4.47 18.45
C ARG A 6 9.08 -3.11 17.92
N LEU A 7 8.36 -2.37 18.76
CA LEU A 7 7.89 -1.03 18.46
C LEU A 7 8.68 -0.02 19.27
N THR A 8 8.94 1.14 18.67
CA THR A 8 9.34 2.33 19.40
C THR A 8 8.21 2.80 20.31
N HIS A 9 8.53 3.66 21.29
CA HIS A 9 7.53 4.22 22.20
C HIS A 9 6.45 5.02 21.45
N GLU A 10 6.81 5.67 20.34
CA GLU A 10 5.87 6.43 19.53
C GLU A 10 4.90 5.53 18.76
N GLU A 11 5.42 4.51 18.08
CA GLU A 11 4.59 3.51 17.38
C GLU A 11 3.64 2.81 18.34
N GLN A 12 4.09 2.50 19.57
CA GLN A 12 3.24 1.92 20.58
C GLN A 12 2.08 2.84 20.96
N ARG A 13 2.32 4.15 21.16
CA ARG A 13 1.26 5.12 21.45
C ARG A 13 0.26 5.25 20.31
N LEU A 14 0.74 5.26 19.06
CA LEU A 14 -0.11 5.32 17.88
C LEU A 14 -0.99 4.07 17.76
N LEU A 15 -0.41 2.88 17.97
CA LEU A 15 -1.17 1.63 17.95
C LEU A 15 -2.23 1.58 19.06
N ASP A 16 -1.93 2.12 20.23
CA ASP A 16 -2.86 2.19 21.36
C ASP A 16 -4.04 3.12 21.06
N ALA A 17 -3.75 4.30 20.48
CA ALA A 17 -4.78 5.24 20.06
C ALA A 17 -5.70 4.64 18.98
N LEU A 18 -5.11 4.02 17.94
CA LEU A 18 -5.87 3.38 16.85
C LEU A 18 -6.74 2.23 17.34
N ALA A 19 -6.24 1.41 18.28
CA ALA A 19 -7.00 0.33 18.89
C ALA A 19 -8.18 0.87 19.72
N ALA A 20 -7.96 1.94 20.50
CA ALA A 20 -8.99 2.57 21.30
C ALA A 20 -10.10 3.20 20.43
N GLU A 21 -9.72 3.91 19.36
CA GLU A 21 -10.65 4.53 18.42
C GLU A 21 -11.48 3.48 17.66
N SER A 22 -10.84 2.39 17.24
CA SER A 22 -11.49 1.34 16.45
C SER A 22 -12.29 0.34 17.30
N GLY A 23 -12.11 0.33 18.63
CA GLY A 23 -12.66 -0.70 19.52
C GLY A 23 -12.12 -2.11 19.24
N LEU A 24 -10.93 -2.21 18.65
CA LEU A 24 -10.31 -3.46 18.22
C LEU A 24 -9.07 -3.78 19.06
N SER A 25 -8.68 -5.05 19.09
CA SER A 25 -7.38 -5.42 19.66
C SER A 25 -6.24 -4.88 18.80
N LYS A 26 -5.09 -4.57 19.42
CA LYS A 26 -3.88 -4.12 18.70
C LYS A 26 -3.46 -5.10 17.59
N ALA A 27 -3.59 -6.40 17.83
CA ALA A 27 -3.27 -7.43 16.85
C ALA A 27 -4.21 -7.38 15.62
N GLU A 28 -5.49 -7.07 15.85
CA GLU A 28 -6.48 -6.94 14.77
C GLU A 28 -6.28 -5.64 13.98
N VAL A 29 -5.96 -4.53 14.64
CA VAL A 29 -5.56 -3.28 13.98
C VAL A 29 -4.38 -3.53 13.04
N MET A 30 -3.33 -4.21 13.53
CA MET A 30 -2.15 -4.53 12.71
C MET A 30 -2.49 -5.46 11.54
N ARG A 31 -3.36 -6.46 11.75
CA ARG A 31 -3.81 -7.36 10.68
C ARG A 31 -4.51 -6.58 9.57
N ARG A 32 -5.44 -5.68 9.91
CA ARG A 32 -6.16 -4.86 8.93
C ARG A 32 -5.24 -3.90 8.21
N ALA A 33 -4.38 -3.21 8.95
CA ALA A 33 -3.39 -2.31 8.35
C ALA A 33 -2.46 -3.04 7.36
N LEU A 34 -2.04 -4.28 7.68
CA LEU A 34 -1.25 -5.11 6.77
C LEU A 34 -2.02 -5.44 5.48
N VAL A 35 -3.28 -5.88 5.60
CA VAL A 35 -4.13 -6.18 4.44
C VAL A 35 -4.36 -4.93 3.60
N GLU A 36 -4.72 -3.81 4.21
CA GLU A 36 -4.92 -2.53 3.52
C GLU A 36 -3.65 -2.04 2.82
N LYS A 37 -2.49 -2.22 3.44
CA LYS A 37 -1.20 -1.89 2.83
C LYS A 37 -0.91 -2.80 1.64
N ALA A 38 -1.14 -4.11 1.79
CA ALA A 38 -0.95 -5.06 0.70
C ALA A 38 -1.89 -4.80 -0.49
N VAL A 39 -3.16 -4.44 -0.23
CA VAL A 39 -4.11 -4.07 -1.30
C VAL A 39 -3.67 -2.78 -1.99
N ARG A 40 -3.28 -1.75 -1.23
CA ARG A 40 -2.78 -0.49 -1.81
C ARG A 40 -1.54 -0.70 -2.66
N ASP A 41 -0.60 -1.51 -2.20
CA ASP A 41 0.62 -1.81 -2.95
C ASP A 41 0.33 -2.67 -4.19
N GLY A 42 -0.56 -3.66 -4.08
CA GLY A 42 -1.01 -4.46 -5.22
C GLY A 42 -1.73 -3.62 -6.28
N GLN A 43 -2.57 -2.65 -5.88
CA GLN A 43 -3.19 -1.70 -6.80
C GLN A 43 -2.14 -0.82 -7.49
N ARG A 44 -1.11 -0.36 -6.76
CA ARG A 44 -0.03 0.44 -7.34
C ARG A 44 0.77 -0.36 -8.38
N VAL A 45 1.08 -1.61 -8.07
CA VAL A 45 1.76 -2.53 -9.01
C VAL A 45 0.90 -2.74 -10.27
N GLN A 46 -0.40 -3.01 -10.14
CA GLN A 46 -1.28 -3.17 -11.31
C GLN A 46 -1.37 -1.92 -12.18
N VAL A 47 -1.37 -0.73 -11.57
CA VAL A 47 -1.36 0.54 -12.30
C VAL A 47 -0.03 0.75 -13.02
N GLU A 48 1.09 0.51 -12.35
CA GLU A 48 2.44 0.59 -12.93
C GLU A 48 2.60 -0.41 -14.09
N GLU A 49 2.14 -1.65 -13.94
CA GLU A 49 2.14 -2.68 -14.99
C GLU A 49 1.23 -2.32 -16.17
N SER A 50 0.04 -1.77 -15.91
CA SER A 50 -0.88 -1.32 -16.96
C SER A 50 -0.34 -0.11 -17.72
N LEU A 51 0.34 0.80 -17.01
CA LEU A 51 1.04 1.93 -17.62
C LEU A 51 2.24 1.46 -18.45
N ASP A 52 3.05 0.54 -17.94
CA ASP A 52 4.19 0.00 -18.68
C ASP A 52 3.75 -0.73 -19.95
N TRP A 53 2.67 -1.51 -19.87
CA TRP A 53 2.04 -2.14 -21.03
C TRP A 53 1.53 -1.10 -22.04
N ALA A 54 0.81 -0.08 -21.57
CA ALA A 54 0.24 0.95 -22.44
C ALA A 54 1.33 1.79 -23.11
N LEU A 55 2.38 2.17 -22.37
CA LEU A 55 3.54 2.89 -22.89
C LEU A 55 4.28 2.07 -23.93
N HIS A 56 4.55 0.78 -23.69
CA HIS A 56 5.14 -0.11 -24.69
C HIS A 56 4.24 -0.26 -25.93
N ARG A 57 2.93 -0.43 -25.73
CA ARG A 57 1.97 -0.67 -26.83
C ARG A 57 1.79 0.53 -27.74
N TYR A 58 1.89 1.74 -27.18
CA TYR A 58 1.68 3.00 -27.88
C TYR A 58 2.96 3.84 -28.03
N ASP A 59 4.15 3.29 -27.76
CA ASP A 59 5.44 4.00 -27.79
C ASP A 59 5.63 4.74 -29.12
N ASP A 60 5.41 4.07 -30.25
CA ASP A 60 5.56 4.68 -31.58
C ASP A 60 4.55 5.83 -31.83
N LEU A 61 3.30 5.66 -31.39
CA LEU A 61 2.28 6.70 -31.50
C LEU A 61 2.60 7.90 -30.61
N LEU A 62 3.02 7.65 -29.37
CA LEU A 62 3.42 8.69 -28.41
C LEU A 62 4.66 9.45 -28.89
N ARG A 63 5.65 8.75 -29.47
CA ARG A 63 6.83 9.38 -30.09
C ARG A 63 6.45 10.28 -31.25
N ARG A 64 5.46 9.90 -32.05
CA ARG A 64 4.98 10.71 -33.19
C ARG A 64 4.13 11.91 -32.75
N LEU A 65 3.42 11.79 -31.63
CA LEU A 65 2.64 12.88 -31.04
C LEU A 65 3.51 13.88 -30.25
N GLY A 66 4.60 13.42 -29.63
CA GLY A 66 5.53 14.25 -28.86
C GLY A 66 6.66 14.90 -29.68
N SER A 67 6.79 14.55 -30.96
CA SER A 67 7.76 15.14 -31.90
C SER A 67 7.16 16.21 -32.84
N ALA A 68 5.95 16.68 -32.53
CA ALA A 68 5.28 17.80 -33.20
C ALA A 68 5.41 19.10 -32.39
#